data_AF-A0A7K2XH19-F1
#
_entry.id   AF-A0A7K2XH19-F1
#
_cell.length_a   1.000
_cell.length_b   1.000
_cell.length_c   1.000
_cell.angle_alpha   90.00
_cell.angle_beta   90.00
_cell.angle_gamma   90.00
#
_symmetry.space_group_name_H-M   'P 1'
#
loop_
_entity.id
_entity.type
_entity.pdbx_description
1 polymer ?
#
loop_
_entity_poly.entity_id
_entity_poly.type
_entity_poly.pdbx_seq_one_letter_code
_entity_poly.pdbx_strand_id
1 'polypeptide(L)' 'MRPVPARATHATLTPGRDAIYDPRARQGSVPVEFHFEDGSTCEAALVLTSVELERLYAQTSRLLDAHENALGGTS' A
#
# COMPACT_ATOMS: atom_id res chain seq x y z
N MET A 1 -12.19 -4.76 -31.02
CA MET A 1 -11.87 -5.44 -29.74
C MET A 1 -11.47 -4.38 -28.73
N ARG A 2 -11.99 -4.43 -27.49
CA ARG A 2 -11.41 -3.63 -26.39
C ARG A 2 -10.06 -4.26 -26.02
N PRO A 3 -8.99 -3.49 -25.79
CA PRO A 3 -7.75 -4.02 -25.25
C PRO A 3 -8.06 -4.74 -23.93
N VAL A 4 -7.50 -5.93 -23.73
CA VAL A 4 -7.49 -6.57 -22.42
C VAL A 4 -6.62 -5.69 -21.51
N PRO A 5 -7.12 -5.22 -20.36
CA PRO A 5 -6.28 -4.46 -19.44
C PRO A 5 -5.08 -5.31 -19.04
N ALA A 6 -3.88 -4.73 -19.10
CA ALA A 6 -2.70 -5.39 -18.60
C ALA A 6 -2.91 -5.78 -17.13
N ARG A 7 -2.32 -6.90 -16.72
CA ARG A 7 -2.48 -7.41 -15.35
C ARG A 7 -1.64 -6.58 -14.40
N ALA A 8 -2.23 -6.17 -13.27
CA ALA A 8 -1.48 -5.53 -12.21
C ALA A 8 -0.53 -6.54 -11.53
N THR A 9 0.73 -6.14 -11.35
CA THR A 9 1.78 -6.98 -10.74
C THR A 9 1.97 -6.65 -9.27
N HIS A 10 2.07 -5.36 -8.95
CA HIS A 10 2.25 -4.86 -7.58
C HIS A 10 1.79 -3.41 -7.48
N ALA A 11 1.75 -2.90 -6.25
CA ALA A 11 1.47 -1.51 -5.96
C ALA A 11 2.55 -0.94 -5.04
N THR A 12 2.87 0.33 -5.24
CA THR A 12 3.78 1.09 -4.38
C THR A 12 3.06 2.29 -3.79
N LEU A 13 3.52 2.78 -2.63
CA LEU A 13 3.02 4.05 -2.08
C LEU A 13 3.38 5.20 -3.03
N THR A 14 2.46 6.14 -3.24
CA THR A 14 2.74 7.32 -4.06
C THR A 14 3.65 8.29 -3.29
N PRO A 15 4.87 8.62 -3.79
CA PRO A 15 5.78 9.51 -3.09
C PRO A 15 5.18 10.90 -2.86
N GLY A 16 5.39 11.46 -1.67
CA GLY A 16 4.95 12.81 -1.33
C GLY A 16 3.44 12.97 -1.10
N ARG A 17 2.67 11.87 -1.11
CA ARG A 17 1.25 11.89 -0.72
C ARG A 17 1.02 11.06 0.54
N ASP A 18 0.20 11.57 1.44
CA ASP A 18 -0.08 10.95 2.73
C ASP A 18 -1.46 10.28 2.75
N ALA A 19 -1.67 9.41 3.74
CA ALA A 19 -2.94 8.78 4.00
C ALA A 19 -3.97 9.78 4.54
N ILE A 20 -5.23 9.60 4.15
CA ILE A 20 -6.36 10.42 4.62
C ILE A 20 -7.36 9.51 5.30
N TYR A 21 -7.89 9.93 6.45
CA TYR A 21 -9.00 9.24 7.11
C TYR A 21 -10.31 10.01 6.87
N ASP A 22 -11.31 9.34 6.29
CA ASP A 22 -12.67 9.85 6.18
C ASP A 22 -13.51 9.38 7.38
N PRO A 23 -13.85 10.26 8.33
CA PRO A 23 -14.66 9.89 9.49
C PRO A 23 -16.11 9.53 9.14
N ARG A 24 -16.64 10.02 8.02
CA ARG A 24 -18.00 9.73 7.57
C ARG A 24 -18.12 8.32 7.02
N ALA A 25 -17.14 7.91 6.21
CA ALA A 25 -17.05 6.56 5.68
C ALA A 25 -16.42 5.55 6.66
N ARG A 26 -15.74 6.04 7.71
CA ARG A 26 -14.93 5.26 8.65
C ARG A 26 -13.85 4.44 7.94
N GLN A 27 -13.19 5.08 6.98
CA GLN A 27 -12.20 4.46 6.11
C GLN A 27 -10.95 5.32 6.00
N GLY A 28 -9.80 4.66 5.94
CA GLY A 28 -8.54 5.26 5.53
C GLY A 28 -8.32 5.07 4.04
N SER A 29 -7.66 6.02 3.41
CA SER A 29 -7.29 6.00 2.01
C SER A 29 -5.80 6.30 1.88
N VAL A 30 -5.04 5.36 1.32
CA VAL A 30 -3.61 5.52 1.08
C VAL A 30 -3.37 5.64 -0.43
N PRO A 31 -2.78 6.74 -0.92
CA PRO A 31 -2.41 6.88 -2.33
C PRO A 31 -1.39 5.82 -2.74
N VAL A 32 -1.68 5.10 -3.83
CA VAL A 32 -0.81 4.06 -4.40
C VAL A 32 -0.65 4.23 -5.90
N GLU A 33 0.43 3.70 -6.44
CA GLU A 33 0.64 3.50 -7.87
C GLU A 33 0.63 2.01 -8.18
N PHE A 34 -0.26 1.58 -9.07
CA PHE A 34 -0.27 0.21 -9.61
C PHE A 34 0.71 0.10 -10.78
N HIS A 35 1.47 -0.99 -10.81
CA HIS A 35 2.40 -1.33 -11.87
C HIS A 35 1.89 -2.54 -12.65
N PHE A 36 1.85 -2.43 -13.98
CA PHE A 36 1.30 -3.46 -14.86
C PHE A 36 2.38 -4.25 -15.61
N GLU A 37 2.05 -5.45 -16.07
CA GLU A 37 2.99 -6.32 -16.81
C GLU A 37 3.53 -5.69 -18.10
N ASP A 38 2.79 -4.75 -18.70
CA ASP A 38 3.19 -4.02 -19.91
C ASP A 38 4.10 -2.81 -19.61
N GLY A 39 4.46 -2.59 -18.34
CA GLY A 39 5.27 -1.47 -17.87
C GLY A 39 4.49 -0.17 -17.67
N SER A 40 3.18 -0.14 -17.92
CA SER A 40 2.36 1.02 -17.59
C SER A 40 2.12 1.15 -16.09
N THR A 41 1.72 2.35 -15.64
CA THR A 41 1.33 2.62 -14.26
C THR A 41 -0.02 3.34 -14.17
N CYS A 42 -0.66 3.26 -12.99
CA CYS A 42 -1.92 3.96 -12.71
C CYS A 42 -1.97 4.42 -11.25
N GLU A 43 -2.21 5.72 -11.04
CA GLU A 43 -2.52 6.26 -9.70
C GLU A 43 -3.89 5.75 -9.21
N ALA A 44 -3.93 5.31 -7.95
CA ALA A 44 -5.13 4.84 -7.28
C ALA A 44 -5.08 5.12 -5.77
N ALA A 45 -6.12 4.68 -5.06
CA ALA A 45 -6.20 4.73 -3.61
C ALA A 45 -6.50 3.34 -3.05
N LEU A 46 -5.68 2.89 -2.10
CA LEU A 46 -6.00 1.74 -1.27
C LEU A 46 -6.94 2.21 -0.14
N VAL A 47 -8.22 1.85 -0.26
CA VAL A 47 -9.25 2.18 0.74
C VAL A 47 -9.38 1.02 1.72
N LEU A 48 -9.30 1.33 3.01
CA LEU A 48 -9.29 0.36 4.10
C LEU A 48 -10.33 0.77 5.14
N THR A 49 -11.15 -0.18 5.58
CA THR A 49 -11.98 -0.02 6.78
C THR A 49 -11.11 0.11 8.03
N SER A 50 -11.69 0.59 9.15
CA SER A 50 -10.96 0.67 10.43
C SER A 50 -10.32 -0.66 10.85
N VAL A 51 -11.03 -1.79 10.64
CA VAL A 51 -10.52 -3.12 10.97
C VAL A 51 -9.32 -3.50 10.09
N GLU A 52 -9.36 -3.15 8.81
CA GLU A 52 -8.26 -3.40 7.89
C GLU A 52 -7.06 -2.49 8.17
N LEU A 53 -7.29 -1.25 8.62
CA LEU A 53 -6.23 -0.35 9.07
C LEU A 53 -5.49 -0.93 10.28
N GLU A 54 -6.21 -1.39 11.30
CA GLU A 54 -5.60 -2.02 12.48
C GLU A 54 -4.81 -3.27 12.12
N ARG A 55 -5.36 -4.11 11.23
CA ARG A 55 -4.68 -5.31 10.74
C ARG A 55 -3.41 -4.96 9.97
N LEU A 56 -3.47 -3.97 9.08
CA LEU A 56 -2.33 -3.52 8.28
C LEU A 56 -1.24 -2.96 9.18
N TYR A 57 -1.59 -2.08 10.14
CA TYR A 57 -0.66 -1.54 11.14
C TYR A 57 0.09 -2.67 11.85
N ALA A 58 -0.63 -3.66 12.39
CA ALA A 58 0.00 -4.77 13.09
C ALA A 58 0.94 -5.60 12.18
N GLN A 59 0.59 -5.78 10.91
CA GLN A 59 1.43 -6.49 9.94
C GLN A 59 2.69 -5.69 9.60
N THR A 60 2.57 -4.39 9.32
CA THR A 60 3.69 -3.55 8.95
C THR A 60 4.63 -3.30 10.13
N SER A 61 4.11 -3.14 11.36
CA SER A 61 4.95 -3.03 12.56
C SER A 61 5.86 -4.25 12.70
N ARG A 62 5.33 -5.47 12.54
CA ARG A 62 6.16 -6.69 12.58
C ARG A 62 7.22 -6.75 11.48
N LEU A 63 6.91 -6.21 10.29
CA LEU A 63 7.89 -6.13 9.20
C LEU A 63 9.01 -5.13 9.51
N LEU A 64 8.67 -4.00 10.13
CA LEU A 64 9.64 -3.01 10.59
C LEU A 64 10.52 -3.57 11.72
N ASP A 65 9.91 -4.21 12.72
CA ASP A 65 10.67 -4.89 13.79
C ASP A 65 11.64 -5.93 13.20
N ALA A 66 11.18 -6.72 12.23
CA ALA A 66 12.03 -7.70 11.54
C ALA A 66 13.18 -7.03 10.76
N HIS A 67 12.92 -5.90 10.11
CA HIS A 67 13.92 -5.11 9.41
C HIS A 67 14.98 -4.54 10.36
N GLU A 68 14.56 -3.95 11.49
CA GLU A 68 15.46 -3.42 12.51
C GLU A 68 16.35 -4.53 13.11
N ASN A 69 15.77 -5.69 13.42
CA ASN A 69 16.53 -6.84 13.92
C ASN A 69 17.54 -7.36 12.88
N ALA A 70 17.20 -7.35 11.60
CA ALA A 70 18.13 -7.74 10.53
C ALA A 70 19.31 -6.75 10.41
N LEU A 71 19.09 -5.47 10.69
CA LEU A 71 20.13 -4.44 10.69
C LEU A 71 20.95 -4.41 12.00
N GLY A 72 20.35 -4.79 13.14
CA GLY A 72 20.97 -4.82 14.47
C GLY A 72 21.75 -6.11 14.78
N GLY A 73 21.69 -7.13 13.90
CA GLY A 73 22.42 -8.40 14.03
C GLY A 73 23.93 -8.32 13.73
N THR A 74 24.46 -7.13 13.43
CA THR A 74 25.91 -6.87 13.33
C THR A 74 26.34 -6.01 14.51
N SER A 75 26.58 -6.62 15.67
CA SER A 75 27.32 -6.03 16.78
C SER A 75 28.25 -7.08 17.36
#